data_AF-A0A352MYR4-F1
#
_entry.id   AF-A0A352MYR4-F1
#
_cell.length_a   1.000
_cell.length_b   1.000
_cell.length_c   1.000
_cell.angle_alpha   90.00
_cell.angle_beta   90.00
_cell.angle_gamma   90.00
#
_symmetry.space_group_name_H-M   'P 1'
#
loop_
_entity.id
_entity.type
_entity.pdbx_description
1 polymer ?
#
loop_
_entity_poly.entity_id
_entity_poly.type
_entity_poly.pdbx_seq_one_letter_code
_entity_poly.pdbx_strand_id
1 'polypeptide(L)'
;MLFITAFKAADGNISLGDFEKDIDGWEYNGGWEFKGANGSLNATDSNAKTGKKCAVLKGDFTDGGSYVAMVKKLIFDPEKVSIWVKAPNQKALTVRITDSSGQTFQTKLDLKATDEWQEVVLEDFEKIPKPWGGAKDGKWHPPANQLWIMLSAAHNMRNRKTDDTIYVDKVSYVKRIEKK
;
A
#
# COMPACT_ATOMS: atom_id res chain seq x y z
N MET A 1 3.91 40.89 26.49
CA MET A 1 3.02 39.76 26.14
C MET A 1 3.74 38.94 25.09
N LEU A 2 4.36 37.83 25.50
CA LEU A 2 5.24 37.02 24.65
C LEU A 2 4.38 35.92 24.01
N PHE A 3 4.15 36.00 22.70
CA PHE A 3 3.51 34.90 21.97
C PHE A 3 4.54 33.80 21.76
N ILE A 4 4.46 32.74 22.56
CA ILE A 4 5.15 31.49 22.26
C ILE A 4 4.32 30.79 21.19
N THR A 5 4.75 30.92 19.93
CA THR A 5 4.24 30.09 18.85
C THR A 5 4.68 28.65 19.15
N ALA A 6 3.77 27.82 19.61
CA ALA A 6 4.00 26.39 19.69
C ALA A 6 4.18 25.87 18.26
N PHE A 7 5.41 25.47 17.91
CA PHE A 7 5.61 24.59 16.77
C PHE A 7 4.91 23.28 17.09
N LYS A 8 3.76 23.03 16.45
CA LYS A 8 3.20 21.70 16.38
C LYS A 8 4.25 20.87 15.64
N ALA A 9 4.83 19.87 16.30
CA ALA A 9 5.68 18.90 15.61
C ALA A 9 4.86 18.39 14.41
N ALA A 10 5.44 18.46 13.21
CA ALA A 10 4.85 17.80 12.06
C ALA A 10 4.64 16.34 12.46
N ASP A 11 3.39 15.86 12.36
CA ASP A 11 3.03 14.48 12.67
C ASP A 11 4.12 13.58 12.07
N GLY A 12 4.76 12.71 12.85
CA GLY A 12 5.98 11.95 12.51
C GLY A 12 5.87 10.95 11.34
N ASN A 13 4.95 11.21 10.42
CA ASN A 13 4.68 10.54 9.17
C ASN A 13 5.68 10.96 8.10
N ILE A 14 6.48 10.01 7.64
CA ILE A 14 7.38 10.13 6.50
C ILE A 14 6.64 9.66 5.26
N SER A 15 6.56 10.52 4.23
CA SER A 15 5.85 10.21 2.98
C SER A 15 6.54 9.11 2.19
N LEU A 16 5.75 8.16 1.70
CA LEU A 16 6.11 7.14 0.71
C LEU A 16 5.46 7.42 -0.66
N GLY A 17 4.42 8.25 -0.70
CA GLY A 17 3.82 8.75 -1.93
C GLY A 17 2.65 9.71 -1.67
N ASP A 18 2.76 10.93 -2.18
CA ASP A 18 1.65 11.88 -2.33
C ASP A 18 1.30 12.13 -3.81
N PHE A 19 2.10 11.56 -4.72
CA PHE A 19 1.91 11.47 -6.17
C PHE A 19 1.82 12.82 -6.89
N GLU A 20 2.24 13.90 -6.24
CA GLU A 20 2.32 15.22 -6.86
C GLU A 20 3.44 15.28 -7.92
N LYS A 21 4.44 14.41 -7.79
CA LYS A 21 5.58 14.26 -8.70
C LYS A 21 5.59 12.87 -9.36
N ASP A 22 4.65 12.68 -10.28
CA ASP A 22 4.46 11.41 -11.00
C ASP A 22 4.09 10.26 -10.03
N ILE A 23 4.54 9.03 -10.25
CA ILE A 23 4.25 7.88 -9.38
C ILE A 23 5.18 7.77 -8.16
N ASP A 24 5.95 8.82 -7.83
CA ASP A 24 6.89 8.85 -6.69
C ASP A 24 7.88 7.67 -6.63
N GLY A 25 8.27 7.09 -7.77
CA GLY A 25 9.15 5.91 -7.79
C GLY A 25 8.49 4.60 -7.32
N TRP A 26 7.15 4.54 -7.30
CA TRP A 26 6.42 3.28 -7.26
C TRP A 26 6.46 2.59 -8.64
N GLU A 27 6.61 1.27 -8.64
CA GLU A 27 6.70 0.45 -9.84
C GLU A 27 5.43 -0.39 -10.03
N TYR A 28 5.03 -0.60 -11.28
CA TYR A 28 3.97 -1.56 -11.61
C TYR A 28 4.49 -3.00 -11.54
N ASN A 29 3.68 -3.90 -10.99
CA ASN A 29 3.88 -5.34 -11.07
C ASN A 29 2.57 -6.03 -11.48
N GLY A 30 2.62 -6.88 -12.51
CA GLY A 30 1.44 -7.54 -13.06
C GLY A 30 1.07 -8.88 -12.41
N GLY A 31 1.71 -9.28 -11.30
CA GLY A 31 1.47 -10.58 -10.67
C GLY A 31 1.74 -11.76 -11.61
N TRP A 32 2.85 -11.70 -12.36
CA TRP A 32 3.12 -12.54 -13.53
C TRP A 32 3.22 -14.05 -13.23
N GLU A 33 3.34 -14.43 -11.96
CA GLU A 33 3.22 -15.82 -11.53
C GLU A 33 1.79 -16.38 -11.73
N PHE A 34 0.79 -15.50 -11.76
CA PHE A 34 -0.60 -15.78 -12.12
C PHE A 34 -0.89 -15.18 -13.50
N LYS A 35 -0.66 -15.97 -14.55
CA LYS A 35 -0.84 -15.54 -15.94
C LYS A 35 -2.26 -15.04 -16.21
N GLY A 36 -2.38 -13.98 -17.02
CA GLY A 36 -3.65 -13.49 -17.55
C GLY A 36 -4.01 -12.05 -17.16
N ALA A 37 -3.41 -11.51 -16.09
CA ALA A 37 -3.69 -10.14 -15.67
C ALA A 37 -3.01 -9.12 -16.61
N ASN A 38 -3.77 -8.10 -17.01
CA ASN A 38 -3.28 -6.88 -17.62
C ASN A 38 -3.53 -5.70 -16.66
N GLY A 39 -2.80 -4.61 -16.83
CA GLY A 39 -2.96 -3.46 -15.94
C GLY A 39 -1.97 -2.34 -16.16
N SER A 40 -2.09 -1.30 -15.35
CA SER A 40 -1.17 -0.17 -15.35
C SER A 40 -1.15 0.56 -14.00
N LEU A 41 -0.05 1.25 -13.74
CA LEU A 41 0.13 2.20 -12.64
C LEU A 41 0.51 3.55 -13.23
N ASN A 42 -0.23 4.61 -12.90
CA ASN A 42 0.05 5.97 -13.35
C ASN A 42 -0.32 6.98 -12.25
N ALA A 43 0.18 8.20 -12.35
CA ALA A 43 -0.39 9.33 -11.63
C ALA A 43 -1.57 9.93 -12.42
N THR A 44 -2.59 10.42 -11.72
CA THR A 44 -3.75 11.12 -12.32
C THR A 44 -4.10 12.35 -11.51
N ASP A 45 -4.59 13.39 -12.19
CA ASP A 45 -5.15 14.60 -11.58
C ASP A 45 -6.63 14.45 -11.18
N SER A 46 -7.22 13.29 -11.43
CA SER A 46 -8.58 12.94 -11.03
C SER A 46 -8.59 12.27 -9.66
N ASN A 47 -9.64 12.54 -8.87
CA ASN A 47 -9.92 11.84 -7.61
C ASN A 47 -8.87 11.99 -6.49
N ALA A 48 -7.91 12.91 -6.56
CA ALA A 48 -6.90 13.08 -5.50
C ALA A 48 -7.51 13.23 -4.10
N LYS A 49 -6.93 12.56 -3.08
CA LYS A 49 -7.41 12.67 -1.69
C LYS A 49 -6.99 14.02 -1.09
N THR A 50 -5.80 14.47 -1.45
CA THR A 50 -5.25 15.79 -1.14
C THR A 50 -4.40 16.27 -2.30
N GLY A 51 -4.12 17.58 -2.39
CA GLY A 51 -3.32 18.10 -3.49
C GLY A 51 -4.06 18.03 -4.81
N LYS A 52 -3.32 17.75 -5.89
CA LYS A 52 -3.84 17.68 -7.26
C LYS A 52 -3.80 16.28 -7.83
N LYS A 53 -2.94 15.38 -7.33
CA LYS A 53 -2.71 14.09 -7.96
C LYS A 53 -2.84 12.93 -6.98
N CYS A 54 -3.10 11.75 -7.52
CA CYS A 54 -2.99 10.48 -6.80
C CYS A 54 -2.50 9.37 -7.76
N ALA A 55 -2.11 8.23 -7.21
CA ALA A 55 -1.84 7.04 -8.01
C ALA A 55 -3.14 6.35 -8.41
N VAL A 56 -3.21 5.87 -9.65
CA VAL A 56 -4.27 5.00 -10.15
C VAL A 56 -3.66 3.66 -10.57
N LEU A 57 -4.14 2.58 -9.94
CA LEU A 57 -3.79 1.20 -10.27
C LEU A 57 -5.01 0.54 -10.92
N LYS A 58 -4.85 0.13 -12.18
CA LYS A 58 -5.89 -0.54 -12.97
C LYS A 58 -5.52 -2.00 -13.19
N GLY A 59 -6.50 -2.88 -13.06
CA GLY A 59 -6.37 -4.30 -13.35
C GLY A 59 -7.50 -4.78 -14.25
N ASP A 60 -7.14 -5.56 -15.26
CA ASP A 60 -8.04 -6.36 -16.08
C ASP A 60 -7.62 -7.83 -15.95
N PHE A 61 -8.56 -8.63 -15.45
CA PHE A 61 -8.42 -10.04 -15.11
C PHE A 61 -9.29 -10.92 -16.01
N THR A 62 -9.77 -10.41 -17.15
CA THR A 62 -10.63 -11.15 -18.08
C THR A 62 -9.98 -12.44 -18.58
N ASP A 63 -8.67 -12.40 -18.84
CA ASP A 63 -7.88 -13.55 -19.29
C ASP A 63 -7.24 -14.33 -18.13
N GLY A 64 -7.63 -14.03 -16.89
CA GLY A 64 -7.11 -14.65 -15.68
C GLY A 64 -6.21 -13.72 -14.86
N GLY A 65 -5.28 -14.33 -14.14
CA GLY A 65 -4.45 -13.65 -13.14
C GLY A 65 -5.16 -13.41 -11.81
N SER A 66 -4.35 -13.18 -10.77
CA SER A 66 -4.86 -13.07 -9.39
C SER A 66 -4.82 -11.66 -8.84
N TYR A 67 -3.89 -10.82 -9.31
CA TYR A 67 -3.73 -9.45 -8.88
C TYR A 67 -2.81 -8.67 -9.83
N VAL A 68 -2.87 -7.34 -9.71
CA VAL A 68 -1.79 -6.42 -10.10
C VAL A 68 -1.40 -5.60 -8.87
N ALA A 69 -0.21 -4.99 -8.87
CA ALA A 69 0.29 -4.26 -7.70
C ALA A 69 1.08 -3.02 -8.08
N MET A 70 1.11 -2.07 -7.14
CA MET A 70 2.13 -1.03 -7.08
C MET A 70 3.15 -1.40 -5.99
N VAL A 71 4.43 -1.27 -6.31
CA VAL A 71 5.54 -1.71 -5.47
C VAL A 71 6.48 -0.55 -5.20
N LYS A 72 6.78 -0.32 -3.93
CA LYS A 72 7.79 0.63 -3.50
C LYS A 72 9.00 -0.12 -2.97
N LYS A 73 10.16 0.08 -3.58
CA LYS A 73 11.44 -0.47 -3.12
C LYS A 73 12.24 0.64 -2.46
N LEU A 74 12.38 0.59 -1.15
CA LEU A 74 13.22 1.50 -0.38
C LEU A 74 13.50 0.91 1.00
N ILE A 75 14.57 1.37 1.64
CA ILE A 75 14.90 1.00 3.02
C ILE A 75 14.20 1.95 3.99
N PHE A 76 13.35 1.42 4.87
CA PHE A 76 12.63 2.18 5.89
C PHE A 76 12.31 1.32 7.11
N ASP A 77 12.16 1.96 8.27
CA ASP A 77 11.88 1.27 9.53
C ASP A 77 10.54 1.74 10.11
N PRO A 78 9.41 1.17 9.65
CA PRO A 78 8.10 1.59 10.08
C PRO A 78 7.73 0.98 11.44
N GLU A 79 7.08 1.79 12.28
CA GLU A 79 6.19 1.27 13.32
C GLU A 79 4.85 0.88 12.69
N LYS A 80 4.33 1.73 11.82
CA LYS A 80 3.09 1.54 11.06
C LYS A 80 3.17 2.25 9.72
N VAL A 81 2.36 1.79 8.76
CA VAL A 81 2.17 2.41 7.44
C VAL A 81 0.71 2.78 7.26
N SER A 82 0.43 4.05 7.01
CA SER A 82 -0.88 4.57 6.63
C SER A 82 -1.01 4.62 5.12
N ILE A 83 -2.17 4.18 4.59
CA ILE A 83 -2.50 4.18 3.17
C ILE A 83 -3.91 4.76 3.03
N TRP A 84 -4.05 5.88 2.30
CA TRP A 84 -5.36 6.31 1.86
C TRP A 84 -5.70 5.63 0.54
N VAL A 85 -6.91 5.07 0.45
CA VAL A 85 -7.38 4.33 -0.73
C VAL A 85 -8.85 4.63 -1.03
N LYS A 86 -9.19 4.73 -2.32
CA LYS A 86 -10.56 4.70 -2.83
C LYS A 86 -10.69 3.46 -3.71
N ALA A 87 -11.45 2.47 -3.22
CA ALA A 87 -11.58 1.14 -3.82
C ALA A 87 -13.00 0.58 -3.64
N PRO A 88 -14.00 1.15 -4.33
CA PRO A 88 -15.42 0.85 -4.08
C PRO A 88 -15.79 -0.62 -4.34
N ASN A 89 -15.06 -1.31 -5.21
CA ASN A 89 -15.33 -2.69 -5.54
C ASN A 89 -14.54 -3.70 -4.69
N GLN A 90 -13.53 -3.30 -3.91
CA GLN A 90 -12.66 -4.21 -3.14
C GLN A 90 -13.12 -4.40 -1.69
N LYS A 91 -13.27 -5.65 -1.24
CA LYS A 91 -13.63 -5.97 0.16
C LYS A 91 -12.51 -5.69 1.15
N ALA A 92 -11.26 -5.82 0.71
CA ALA A 92 -10.06 -5.61 1.51
C ALA A 92 -8.91 -5.13 0.62
N LEU A 93 -7.95 -4.41 1.17
CA LEU A 93 -6.69 -4.09 0.51
C LEU A 93 -5.66 -5.16 0.89
N THR A 94 -5.17 -5.93 -0.09
CA THR A 94 -4.06 -6.86 0.17
C THR A 94 -2.74 -6.09 0.12
N VAL A 95 -1.92 -6.26 1.15
CA VAL A 95 -0.66 -5.53 1.32
C VAL A 95 0.46 -6.52 1.61
N ARG A 96 1.66 -6.26 1.08
CA ARG A 96 2.89 -6.98 1.48
C ARG A 96 3.92 -6.00 2.02
N ILE A 97 4.65 -6.42 3.03
CA ILE A 97 5.86 -5.75 3.48
C ILE A 97 6.99 -6.77 3.55
N THR A 98 8.15 -6.43 3.01
CA THR A 98 9.32 -7.31 2.98
C THR A 98 10.42 -6.70 3.84
N ASP A 99 11.02 -7.53 4.68
CA ASP A 99 12.09 -7.14 5.60
C ASP A 99 13.48 -7.28 4.98
N SER A 100 14.51 -6.86 5.72
CA SER A 100 15.90 -6.83 5.25
C SER A 100 16.47 -8.22 4.93
N SER A 101 15.92 -9.28 5.54
CA SER A 101 16.28 -10.66 5.21
C SER A 101 15.69 -11.12 3.88
N GLY A 102 14.71 -10.38 3.35
CA GLY A 102 13.90 -10.76 2.19
C GLY A 102 12.63 -11.53 2.58
N GLN A 103 12.29 -11.60 3.86
CA GLN A 103 11.10 -12.30 4.33
C GLN A 103 9.88 -11.38 4.16
N THR A 104 8.83 -11.91 3.54
CA THR A 104 7.65 -11.17 3.12
C THR A 104 6.45 -11.55 3.97
N PHE A 105 5.78 -10.53 4.50
CA PHE A 105 4.58 -10.62 5.33
C PHE A 105 3.42 -10.05 4.54
N GLN A 106 2.35 -10.85 4.35
CA GLN A 106 1.16 -10.44 3.60
C GLN A 106 -0.08 -10.54 4.45
N THR A 107 -0.89 -9.49 4.40
CA THR A 107 -2.20 -9.46 5.06
C THR A 107 -3.25 -8.77 4.20
N LYS A 108 -4.51 -8.87 4.63
CA LYS A 108 -5.64 -8.13 4.08
C LYS A 108 -6.11 -7.13 5.12
N LEU A 109 -6.23 -5.87 4.72
CA LEU A 109 -6.82 -4.81 5.54
C LEU A 109 -8.27 -4.60 5.08
N ASP A 110 -9.24 -4.83 5.96
CA ASP A 110 -10.66 -4.74 5.61
C ASP A 110 -11.04 -3.32 5.14
N LEU A 111 -11.86 -3.26 4.09
CA LEU A 111 -12.35 -2.00 3.52
C LEU A 111 -13.84 -1.85 3.80
N LYS A 112 -14.22 -0.66 4.26
CA LYS A 112 -15.62 -0.25 4.33
C LYS A 112 -16.21 -0.23 2.90
N ALA A 113 -17.47 -0.65 2.77
CA ALA A 113 -18.22 -0.54 1.53
C ALA A 113 -18.64 0.92 1.32
N THR A 114 -17.76 1.69 0.66
CA THR A 114 -17.98 3.11 0.38
C THR A 114 -17.34 3.46 -0.95
N ASP A 115 -17.92 4.44 -1.64
CA ASP A 115 -17.33 5.07 -2.80
C ASP A 115 -16.32 6.15 -2.40
N GLU A 116 -16.25 6.53 -1.13
CA GLU A 116 -15.33 7.56 -0.63
C GLU A 116 -13.94 7.04 -0.29
N TRP A 117 -12.99 7.96 -0.18
CA TRP A 117 -11.66 7.67 0.34
C TRP A 117 -11.72 7.20 1.80
N GLN A 118 -10.89 6.22 2.14
CA GLN A 118 -10.70 5.74 3.50
C GLN A 118 -9.22 5.48 3.78
N GLU A 119 -8.83 5.63 5.04
CA GLU A 119 -7.51 5.25 5.52
C GLU A 119 -7.53 3.80 6.00
N VAL A 120 -6.52 3.03 5.61
CA VAL A 120 -6.18 1.76 6.23
C VAL A 120 -4.76 1.82 6.75
N VAL A 121 -4.52 1.13 7.86
CA VAL A 121 -3.23 1.15 8.56
C VAL A 121 -2.68 -0.27 8.61
N LEU A 122 -1.46 -0.45 8.10
CA LEU A 122 -0.67 -1.65 8.31
C LEU A 122 0.18 -1.45 9.57
N GLU A 123 -0.14 -2.22 10.59
CA GLU A 123 0.59 -2.32 11.85
C GLU A 123 0.74 -3.80 12.22
N ASP A 124 1.48 -4.11 13.29
CA ASP A 124 1.62 -5.48 13.79
C ASP A 124 2.08 -6.50 12.72
N PHE A 125 2.79 -6.05 11.67
CA PHE A 125 3.18 -6.89 10.55
C PHE A 125 4.12 -8.04 10.96
N GLU A 126 4.85 -7.87 12.07
CA GLU A 126 5.64 -8.88 12.76
C GLU A 126 4.82 -10.06 13.31
N LYS A 127 3.50 -9.91 13.44
CA LYS A 127 2.56 -10.96 13.87
C LYS A 127 1.86 -11.67 12.70
N ILE A 128 2.10 -11.23 11.46
CA ILE A 128 1.45 -11.83 10.29
C ILE A 128 1.91 -13.30 10.15
N PRO A 129 0.97 -14.27 10.12
CA PRO A 129 1.33 -15.68 10.09
C PRO A 129 1.79 -16.10 8.69
N LYS A 130 2.58 -17.17 8.63
CA LYS A 130 3.03 -17.82 7.40
C LYS A 130 3.74 -16.86 6.42
N PRO A 131 4.71 -16.04 6.87
CA PRO A 131 5.54 -15.29 5.93
C PRO A 131 6.38 -16.24 5.09
N TRP A 132 6.90 -15.75 3.97
CA TRP A 132 7.72 -16.54 3.04
C TRP A 132 8.93 -15.77 2.55
N GLY A 133 9.89 -16.49 1.95
CA GLY A 133 11.16 -15.90 1.50
C GLY A 133 12.10 -15.57 2.67
N GLY A 134 13.20 -14.92 2.34
CA GLY A 134 14.22 -14.45 3.28
C GLY A 134 14.77 -15.51 4.24
N ALA A 135 14.89 -15.13 5.52
CA ALA A 135 15.43 -15.97 6.58
C ALA A 135 14.61 -17.25 6.85
N LYS A 136 13.31 -17.25 6.49
CA LYS A 136 12.36 -18.36 6.70
C LYS A 136 12.19 -18.77 8.17
N ASP A 137 12.38 -17.84 9.10
CA ASP A 137 12.24 -18.10 10.54
C ASP A 137 10.94 -17.53 11.13
N GLY A 138 10.12 -16.88 10.29
CA GLY A 138 8.85 -16.30 10.71
C GLY A 138 8.99 -15.01 11.52
N LYS A 139 10.22 -14.51 11.73
CA LYS A 139 10.50 -13.31 12.52
C LYS A 139 10.73 -12.11 11.63
N TRP A 140 10.36 -10.93 12.11
CA TRP A 140 10.65 -9.66 11.44
C TRP A 140 12.12 -9.27 11.63
N HIS A 141 12.83 -9.01 10.52
CA HIS A 141 14.22 -8.55 10.50
C HIS A 141 14.30 -7.11 9.95
N PRO A 142 14.15 -6.07 10.79
CA PRO A 142 14.16 -4.68 10.32
C PRO A 142 15.50 -4.32 9.65
N PRO A 143 15.53 -3.31 8.77
CA PRO A 143 14.40 -2.50 8.28
C PRO A 143 13.55 -3.23 7.23
N ALA A 144 12.41 -2.64 6.87
CA ALA A 144 11.69 -2.99 5.64
C ALA A 144 12.49 -2.56 4.40
N ASN A 145 12.40 -3.33 3.31
CA ASN A 145 13.00 -2.99 2.03
C ASN A 145 11.97 -2.89 0.87
N GLN A 146 10.74 -3.37 1.05
CA GLN A 146 9.67 -3.25 0.06
C GLN A 146 8.29 -3.11 0.71
N LEU A 147 7.41 -2.35 0.04
CA LEU A 147 5.98 -2.27 0.32
C LEU A 147 5.19 -2.52 -0.97
N TRP A 148 4.20 -3.40 -0.92
CA TRP A 148 3.32 -3.72 -2.05
C TRP A 148 1.89 -3.40 -1.68
N ILE A 149 1.18 -2.69 -2.56
CA ILE A 149 -0.26 -2.44 -2.47
C ILE A 149 -0.91 -3.10 -3.68
N MET A 150 -1.86 -4.01 -3.43
CA MET A 150 -2.34 -4.93 -4.46
C MET A 150 -3.82 -4.67 -4.79
N LEU A 151 -4.13 -4.65 -6.08
CA LEU A 151 -5.48 -4.77 -6.62
C LEU A 151 -5.75 -6.24 -6.93
N SER A 152 -6.64 -6.87 -6.16
CA SER A 152 -6.92 -8.30 -6.25
C SER A 152 -8.13 -8.60 -7.14
N ALA A 153 -8.06 -9.72 -7.87
CA ALA A 153 -9.11 -10.19 -8.77
C ALA A 153 -10.39 -10.66 -8.05
N ALA A 154 -11.35 -11.20 -8.82
CA ALA A 154 -12.77 -11.34 -8.48
C ALA A 154 -13.13 -11.88 -7.08
N HIS A 155 -12.32 -12.78 -6.50
CA HIS A 155 -12.55 -13.32 -5.16
C HIS A 155 -12.54 -12.24 -4.06
N ASN A 156 -11.80 -11.14 -4.28
CA ASN A 156 -11.69 -10.01 -3.37
C ASN A 156 -12.66 -8.88 -3.70
N MET A 157 -13.35 -8.97 -4.84
CA MET A 157 -14.32 -7.97 -5.28
C MET A 157 -15.71 -8.21 -4.68
N ARG A 158 -16.45 -7.13 -4.41
CA ARG A 158 -17.85 -7.16 -3.98
C ARG A 158 -18.75 -7.74 -5.07
N ASN A 159 -18.50 -7.37 -6.33
CA ASN A 159 -19.36 -7.72 -7.47
C ASN A 159 -18.73 -8.73 -8.44
N ARG A 160 -17.58 -9.33 -8.08
CA ARG A 160 -16.85 -10.31 -8.93
C ARG A 160 -16.65 -9.87 -10.38
N LYS A 161 -16.38 -8.57 -10.60
CA LYS A 161 -16.05 -8.04 -11.93
C LYS A 161 -14.74 -8.65 -12.44
N THR A 162 -14.50 -8.51 -13.74
CA THR A 162 -13.24 -8.91 -14.38
C THR A 162 -12.25 -7.77 -14.48
N ASP A 163 -12.68 -6.52 -14.35
CA ASP A 163 -11.81 -5.35 -14.23
C ASP A 163 -12.10 -4.59 -12.93
N ASP A 164 -11.11 -3.83 -12.48
CA ASP A 164 -11.28 -2.87 -11.40
C ASP A 164 -10.22 -1.76 -11.45
N THR A 165 -10.47 -0.69 -10.70
CA THR A 165 -9.55 0.42 -10.51
C THR A 165 -9.56 0.85 -9.05
N ILE A 166 -8.37 1.04 -8.49
CA ILE A 166 -8.21 1.68 -7.18
C ILE A 166 -7.36 2.93 -7.31
N TYR A 167 -7.67 3.91 -6.46
CA TYR A 167 -6.87 5.11 -6.30
C TYR A 167 -6.16 5.05 -4.96
N VAL A 168 -4.90 5.44 -4.93
CA VAL A 168 -4.04 5.45 -3.74
C VAL A 168 -3.41 6.83 -3.60
N ASP A 169 -3.43 7.37 -2.40
CA ASP A 169 -2.85 8.67 -2.06
C ASP A 169 -2.30 8.63 -0.63
N LYS A 170 -1.50 9.63 -0.25
CA LYS A 170 -1.03 9.87 1.12
C LYS A 170 -0.50 8.61 1.80
N VAL A 171 0.35 7.86 1.10
CA VAL A 171 1.05 6.72 1.68
C VAL A 171 2.17 7.26 2.56
N SER A 172 2.19 6.89 3.82
CA SER A 172 3.21 7.36 4.76
C SER A 172 3.47 6.32 5.85
N TYR A 173 4.60 6.44 6.54
CA TYR A 173 4.88 5.62 7.71
C TYR A 173 5.33 6.47 8.90
N VAL A 174 5.04 6.00 10.10
CA VAL A 174 5.68 6.52 11.32
C VAL A 174 6.94 5.71 11.57
N LYS A 175 8.07 6.38 11.77
CA LYS A 175 9.33 5.69 12.06
C LYS A 175 9.25 5.01 13.43
N ARG A 176 9.75 3.78 13.51
CA ARG A 176 9.90 3.05 14.78
C ARG A 176 10.84 3.83 15.71
N ILE A 177 10.37 4.09 16.93
CA ILE A 177 11.19 4.67 17.99
C ILE A 177 11.69 3.50 18.85
N GLU A 178 13.01 3.32 18.93
CA GLU A 178 13.59 2.37 19.88
C GLU A 178 13.18 2.80 21.30
N LYS A 179 12.39 1.97 21.98
CA LYS A 179 12.15 2.14 23.42
C LYS A 179 13.47 1.81 24.12
N LYS A 180 14.08 2.83 24.72
CA LYS A 180 15.24 2.69 25.61
C LYS A 180 14.90 1.80 26.81
#